data_AF-A0A812JF95-F1
#
_entry.id   AF-A0A812JF95-F1
#
_cell.length_a   1.000
_cell.length_b   1.000
_cell.length_c   1.000
_cell.angle_alpha   90.00
_cell.angle_beta   90.00
_cell.angle_gamma   90.00
#
_symmetry.space_group_name_H-M   'P 1'
#
loop_
_entity.id
_entity.type
_entity.pdbx_description
1 polymer ?
#
loop_
_entity_poly.entity_id
_entity_poly.type
_entity_poly.pdbx_seq_one_letter_code
_entity_poly.pdbx_strand_id
1 'polypeptide(L)'
;MVWEVSHALPGGWSLTEVERDKCPGSQLRARGPFHRRAANMSQPSEAKRLSELTAVPAGWPLATVIDAFLDLARYRPISANADRAREVVSTRLVELWASQPQEAEAWLQRCRERYAKELAGKETRPEQLFEALLRHGAAEHGKYESGFWLFSEAGLLRGESWGSAAEREYWAAGYLQCPHVRDRCRELAERLVAAESQETARKRQKLEEETSERGASKRTSKHRRRRRAESSAIAWLRRRQRSGAKSSQLAQQVRRQLQEEHSQCQERCEELLTRLEAEAAEHATTKERLSQAASDAAERRMEAERLLEESRSYHERCRQAEAERLQEESRSYQERCRQAEVARLASAQDPGSNAELQLEKAVLQDRCEQLQQQLTKAEADRSAMLGQLLDLREEHGMHKERIRELEKQLLQAKKSHHLNSDHTPHCEAPVDEASNSQEPDLAERLGYSFVDDDGTASSVLSHSSWFSVKPDSVKPQCFMVDAIFKTRSFGADFFLMGRDLKKGSQVVAGDDASILEVAKTPEICDASEVVELQAGTATLRVTPDHLVQVADAKAEESLYLAAGKLKAGDLVMLDSGEVAALSSVVLRREACQVLKIVFEP
;
A
#
# COMPACT_ATOMS: atom_id res chain seq x y z
N MET A 1 19.71 -21.82 -5.32
CA MET A 1 20.57 -21.02 -4.43
C MET A 1 21.56 -20.29 -5.32
N VAL A 2 21.61 -18.97 -5.21
CA VAL A 2 22.38 -18.13 -6.15
C VAL A 2 23.82 -18.01 -5.65
N TRP A 3 24.74 -18.35 -6.54
CA TRP A 3 26.18 -18.29 -6.34
C TRP A 3 26.60 -16.91 -6.85
N GLU A 4 27.04 -16.00 -5.95
CA GLU A 4 27.26 -14.60 -6.32
C GLU A 4 28.45 -14.47 -7.29
N VAL A 5 28.20 -14.08 -8.55
CA VAL A 5 29.23 -13.84 -9.57
C VAL A 5 29.31 -12.34 -9.89
N SER A 6 30.42 -11.72 -9.50
CA SER A 6 30.76 -10.34 -9.90
C SER A 6 31.52 -10.35 -11.23
N HIS A 7 30.85 -9.98 -12.34
CA HIS A 7 31.51 -9.85 -13.65
C HIS A 7 31.92 -8.39 -13.95
N ALA A 8 33.19 -8.21 -14.32
CA ALA A 8 33.69 -7.07 -15.09
C ALA A 8 33.89 -7.52 -16.54
N LEU A 9 33.29 -6.81 -17.51
CA LEU A 9 33.42 -7.10 -18.95
C LEU A 9 34.34 -6.09 -19.65
N PRO A 10 35.24 -6.53 -20.56
CA PRO A 10 35.93 -5.68 -21.52
C PRO A 10 35.52 -5.94 -22.98
N GLY A 11 35.45 -4.87 -23.79
CA GLY A 11 35.56 -4.83 -25.27
C GLY A 11 34.42 -5.49 -26.08
N GLY A 12 33.76 -4.86 -27.05
CA GLY A 12 34.28 -4.00 -28.12
C GLY A 12 34.18 -4.74 -29.46
N TRP A 13 33.03 -4.67 -30.14
CA TRP A 13 32.85 -5.16 -31.52
C TRP A 13 32.09 -4.11 -32.33
N SER A 14 32.72 -3.64 -33.41
CA SER A 14 32.19 -2.71 -34.40
C SER A 14 31.44 -3.47 -35.49
N LEU A 15 30.22 -3.04 -35.83
CA LEU A 15 29.53 -3.46 -37.06
C LEU A 15 29.31 -2.26 -37.98
N THR A 16 29.54 -2.54 -39.26
CA THR A 16 29.63 -1.66 -40.42
C THR A 16 28.29 -1.11 -40.93
N GLU A 17 28.43 0.05 -41.57
CA GLU A 17 27.54 0.76 -42.51
C GLU A 17 26.31 0.01 -43.06
N VAL A 18 25.14 0.67 -42.95
CA VAL A 18 24.03 0.52 -43.91
C VAL A 18 23.50 1.89 -44.31
N GLU A 19 23.45 2.08 -45.63
CA GLU A 19 22.95 3.16 -46.46
C GLU A 19 21.76 3.99 -45.94
N ARG A 20 21.90 5.32 -46.07
CA ARG A 20 20.81 6.29 -46.02
C ARG A 20 20.08 6.30 -47.37
N ASP A 21 18.80 5.93 -47.34
CA ASP A 21 17.89 6.21 -48.45
C ASP A 21 16.91 7.34 -48.13
N LYS A 22 16.73 8.19 -49.16
CA LYS A 22 15.95 9.43 -49.17
C LYS A 22 14.44 9.14 -49.08
N CYS A 23 13.72 9.97 -48.31
CA CYS A 23 12.28 10.16 -48.49
C CYS A 23 11.94 11.65 -48.65
N PRO A 24 11.15 12.06 -49.66
CA PRO A 24 10.76 13.44 -49.88
C PRO A 24 9.35 13.75 -49.32
N GLY A 25 9.19 15.00 -48.87
CA GLY A 25 7.95 15.77 -49.06
C GLY A 25 6.74 15.42 -48.19
N SER A 26 6.59 16.12 -47.05
CA SER A 26 5.29 16.23 -46.36
C SER A 26 4.61 17.55 -46.72
N GLN A 27 3.53 17.44 -47.49
CA GLN A 27 2.66 18.54 -47.91
C GLN A 27 1.85 19.10 -46.73
N LEU A 28 1.78 20.43 -46.68
CA LEU A 28 0.88 21.24 -45.86
C LEU A 28 -0.59 20.83 -46.08
N ARG A 29 -1.25 20.32 -45.03
CA ARG A 29 -2.72 20.24 -44.98
C ARG A 29 -3.30 21.51 -44.36
N ALA A 30 -4.16 22.16 -45.14
CA ALA A 30 -4.94 23.34 -44.77
C ALA A 30 -5.89 23.05 -43.59
N ARG A 31 -5.88 23.94 -42.59
CA ARG A 31 -6.90 24.03 -41.53
C ARG A 31 -8.17 24.66 -42.10
N GLY A 32 -9.29 23.95 -42.03
CA GLY A 32 -10.62 24.43 -42.44
C GLY A 32 -11.26 25.42 -41.46
N PRO A 33 -12.26 26.21 -41.89
CA PRO A 33 -12.87 27.28 -41.10
C PRO A 33 -14.05 26.76 -40.28
N PHE A 34 -13.83 26.43 -39.00
CA PHE A 34 -14.88 26.12 -38.03
C PHE A 34 -14.78 27.00 -36.78
N HIS A 35 -14.93 28.32 -36.92
CA HIS A 35 -15.23 29.21 -35.79
C HIS A 35 -16.03 30.42 -36.27
N ARG A 36 -17.38 30.34 -36.23
CA ARG A 36 -18.23 31.54 -36.32
C ARG A 36 -19.65 31.26 -35.82
N ARG A 37 -19.82 31.27 -34.50
CA ARG A 37 -21.03 31.69 -33.74
C ARG A 37 -20.81 31.45 -32.23
N ALA A 38 -19.77 32.06 -31.66
CA ALA A 38 -19.76 32.32 -30.22
C ALA A 38 -20.37 33.71 -30.03
N ALA A 39 -21.48 33.79 -29.30
CA ALA A 39 -22.11 35.06 -28.95
C ALA A 39 -21.08 35.94 -28.21
N ASN A 40 -21.00 37.21 -28.61
CA ASN A 40 -20.03 38.20 -28.14
C ASN A 40 -20.38 38.64 -26.69
N MET A 41 -20.26 37.72 -25.73
CA MET A 41 -20.42 38.05 -24.31
C MET A 41 -19.16 38.77 -23.85
N SER A 42 -19.31 40.05 -23.49
CA SER A 42 -18.22 40.87 -22.95
C SER A 42 -17.66 40.20 -21.69
N GLN A 43 -16.43 39.68 -21.76
CA GLN A 43 -15.78 39.05 -20.61
C GLN A 43 -15.53 40.11 -19.53
N PRO A 44 -16.00 39.90 -18.28
CA PRO A 44 -15.67 40.81 -17.19
C PRO A 44 -14.16 40.85 -17.00
N SER A 45 -13.61 42.04 -16.75
CA SER A 45 -12.18 42.18 -16.50
C SER A 45 -11.77 41.32 -15.30
N GLU A 46 -10.55 40.77 -15.33
CA GLU A 46 -10.02 39.94 -14.24
C GLU A 46 -10.12 40.64 -12.88
N ALA A 47 -9.83 41.94 -12.84
CA ALA A 47 -9.97 42.75 -11.63
C ALA A 47 -11.41 42.78 -11.08
N LYS A 48 -12.41 42.85 -11.96
CA LYS A 48 -13.82 42.79 -11.57
C LYS A 48 -14.17 41.41 -11.01
N ARG A 49 -13.75 40.34 -11.68
CA ARG A 49 -13.96 38.96 -11.22
C ARG A 49 -13.35 38.69 -9.85
N LEU A 50 -12.10 39.12 -9.64
CA LEU A 50 -11.42 39.00 -8.35
C LEU A 50 -12.12 39.81 -7.26
N SER A 51 -12.62 41.01 -7.58
CA SER A 51 -13.39 41.83 -6.64
C SER A 51 -14.72 41.16 -6.26
N GLU A 52 -15.44 40.56 -7.22
CA GLU A 52 -16.69 39.83 -6.96
C GLU A 52 -16.45 38.62 -6.03
N LEU A 53 -15.32 37.91 -6.19
CA LEU A 53 -14.93 36.80 -5.32
C LEU A 53 -14.54 37.22 -3.89
N THR A 54 -14.36 38.53 -3.61
CA THR A 54 -14.19 39.01 -2.23
C THR A 54 -15.50 39.05 -1.44
N ALA A 55 -16.64 38.80 -2.08
CA ALA A 55 -17.96 38.76 -1.46
C ALA A 55 -18.67 37.44 -1.82
N VAL A 56 -18.13 36.31 -1.34
CA VAL A 56 -18.67 34.97 -1.61
C VAL A 56 -20.12 34.87 -1.12
N PRO A 57 -21.11 34.66 -2.02
CA PRO A 57 -22.51 34.57 -1.63
C PRO A 57 -22.76 33.45 -0.62
N ALA A 58 -23.55 33.73 0.41
CA ALA A 58 -23.86 32.75 1.45
C ALA A 58 -24.58 31.51 0.91
N GLY A 59 -25.31 31.65 -0.20
CA GLY A 59 -26.07 30.58 -0.85
C GLY A 59 -25.26 29.68 -1.78
N TRP A 60 -23.95 29.90 -1.95
CA TRP A 60 -23.13 29.00 -2.76
C TRP A 60 -22.99 27.63 -2.07
N PRO A 61 -23.23 26.52 -2.80
CA PRO A 61 -22.98 25.18 -2.28
C PRO A 61 -21.47 24.94 -2.11
N LEU A 62 -21.11 23.93 -1.31
CA LEU A 62 -19.71 23.64 -0.97
C LEU A 62 -18.86 23.44 -2.22
N ALA A 63 -19.38 22.70 -3.20
CA ALA A 63 -18.69 22.42 -4.47
C ALA A 63 -18.33 23.70 -5.25
N THR A 64 -19.21 24.70 -5.27
CA THR A 64 -18.95 25.99 -5.94
C THR A 64 -17.84 26.77 -5.24
N VAL A 65 -17.82 26.75 -3.90
CA VAL A 65 -16.76 27.42 -3.13
C VAL A 65 -15.41 26.74 -3.32
N ILE A 66 -15.39 25.40 -3.42
CA ILE A 66 -14.18 24.64 -3.78
C ILE A 66 -13.67 25.03 -5.17
N ASP A 67 -14.56 25.08 -6.16
CA ASP A 67 -14.19 25.49 -7.52
C ASP A 67 -13.65 26.92 -7.57
N ALA A 68 -14.25 27.85 -6.82
CA ALA A 68 -13.76 29.22 -6.67
C ALA A 68 -12.36 29.26 -6.04
N PHE A 69 -12.11 28.46 -5.01
CA PHE A 69 -10.79 28.36 -4.40
C PHE A 69 -9.74 27.86 -5.41
N LEU A 70 -10.07 26.83 -6.19
CA LEU A 70 -9.13 26.20 -7.13
C LEU A 70 -8.80 27.11 -8.32
N ASP A 71 -9.74 27.93 -8.80
CA ASP A 71 -9.46 29.01 -9.76
C ASP A 71 -8.53 30.07 -9.14
N LEU A 72 -8.75 30.46 -7.89
CA LEU A 72 -7.90 31.43 -7.19
C LEU A 72 -6.50 30.88 -6.87
N ALA A 73 -6.39 29.57 -6.62
CA ALA A 73 -5.14 28.91 -6.24
C ALA A 73 -4.05 29.05 -7.31
N ARG A 74 -4.41 29.16 -8.61
CA ARG A 74 -3.45 29.29 -9.72
C ARG A 74 -2.81 30.67 -9.84
N TYR A 75 -3.42 31.71 -9.28
CA TYR A 75 -2.93 33.07 -9.39
C TYR A 75 -1.64 33.25 -8.59
N ARG A 76 -0.58 33.76 -9.21
CA ARG A 76 0.63 34.14 -8.46
C ARG A 76 0.28 35.19 -7.40
N PRO A 77 1.00 35.24 -6.26
CA PRO A 77 0.78 36.19 -5.16
C PRO A 77 1.17 37.65 -5.51
N ILE A 78 0.94 38.08 -6.75
CA ILE A 78 1.32 39.40 -7.27
C ILE A 78 0.11 40.37 -7.19
N SER A 79 -1.11 39.85 -7.07
CA SER A 79 -2.34 40.64 -7.01
C SER A 79 -2.94 40.61 -5.60
N ALA A 80 -2.92 41.76 -4.92
CA ALA A 80 -3.55 41.91 -3.60
C ALA A 80 -5.05 41.52 -3.61
N ASN A 81 -5.74 41.74 -4.74
CA ASN A 81 -7.14 41.34 -4.90
C ASN A 81 -7.29 39.81 -4.95
N ALA A 82 -6.36 39.10 -5.60
CA ALA A 82 -6.39 37.64 -5.65
C ALA A 82 -6.12 37.01 -4.27
N ASP A 83 -5.20 37.57 -3.50
CA ASP A 83 -4.92 37.12 -2.14
C ASP A 83 -6.12 37.37 -1.21
N ARG A 84 -6.74 38.56 -1.29
CA ARG A 84 -7.95 38.88 -0.53
C ARG A 84 -9.12 37.98 -0.90
N ALA A 85 -9.37 37.76 -2.19
CA ALA A 85 -10.42 36.85 -2.65
C ALA A 85 -10.16 35.42 -2.17
N ARG A 86 -8.90 34.95 -2.26
CA ARG A 86 -8.51 33.62 -1.78
C ARG A 86 -8.80 33.45 -0.29
N GLU A 87 -8.46 34.44 0.55
CA GLU A 87 -8.69 34.32 1.98
C GLU A 87 -10.17 34.30 2.34
N VAL A 88 -11.00 35.13 1.69
CA VAL A 88 -12.46 35.12 1.90
C VAL A 88 -13.06 33.78 1.48
N VAL A 89 -12.69 33.28 0.30
CA VAL A 89 -13.16 31.96 -0.19
C VAL A 89 -12.69 30.83 0.72
N SER A 90 -11.43 30.85 1.16
CA SER A 90 -10.88 29.82 2.07
C SER A 90 -11.60 29.82 3.42
N THR A 91 -11.86 31.00 3.98
CA THR A 91 -12.63 31.14 5.22
C THR A 91 -14.04 30.58 5.06
N ARG A 92 -14.73 30.96 3.98
CA ARG A 92 -16.08 30.45 3.70
C ARG A 92 -16.08 28.93 3.50
N LEU A 93 -15.07 28.39 2.83
CA LEU A 93 -14.93 26.96 2.62
C LEU A 93 -14.76 26.22 3.94
N VAL A 94 -13.94 26.75 4.85
CA VAL A 94 -13.74 26.20 6.20
C VAL A 94 -15.06 26.18 7.00
N GLU A 95 -15.85 27.27 6.95
CA GLU A 95 -17.16 27.33 7.60
C GLU A 95 -18.14 26.29 7.04
N LEU A 96 -18.26 26.20 5.72
CA LEU A 96 -19.16 25.25 5.06
C LEU A 96 -18.73 23.80 5.34
N TRP A 97 -17.43 23.52 5.30
CA TRP A 97 -16.89 22.20 5.58
C TRP A 97 -17.23 21.72 7.00
N ALA A 98 -17.10 22.60 8.00
CA ALA A 98 -17.46 22.28 9.38
C ALA A 98 -18.98 22.15 9.58
N SER A 99 -19.77 23.07 9.01
CA SER A 99 -21.22 23.11 9.20
C SER A 99 -21.99 22.06 8.38
N GLN A 100 -21.42 21.56 7.28
CA GLN A 100 -22.06 20.63 6.34
C GLN A 100 -21.21 19.37 6.11
N PRO A 101 -20.95 18.56 7.15
CA PRO A 101 -20.05 17.41 7.05
C PRO A 101 -20.55 16.34 6.06
N GLN A 102 -21.87 16.25 5.84
CA GLN A 102 -22.44 15.32 4.86
C GLN A 102 -22.11 15.72 3.41
N GLU A 103 -22.17 17.01 3.09
CA GLU A 103 -21.82 17.50 1.75
C GLU A 103 -20.30 17.42 1.53
N ALA A 104 -19.51 17.70 2.56
CA ALA A 104 -18.06 17.54 2.55
C ALA A 104 -17.63 16.09 2.29
N GLU A 105 -18.22 15.13 3.01
CA GLU A 105 -17.92 13.71 2.79
C GLU A 105 -18.42 13.25 1.42
N ALA A 106 -19.61 13.69 0.97
CA ALA A 106 -20.11 13.37 -0.37
C ALA A 106 -19.23 13.96 -1.49
N TRP A 107 -18.64 15.14 -1.29
CA TRP A 107 -17.66 15.70 -2.21
C TRP A 107 -16.38 14.86 -2.22
N LEU A 108 -15.82 14.55 -1.04
CA LEU A 108 -14.60 13.76 -0.93
C LEU A 108 -14.79 12.34 -1.49
N GLN A 109 -15.95 11.74 -1.28
CA GLN A 109 -16.30 10.43 -1.82
C GLN A 109 -16.36 10.45 -3.35
N ARG A 110 -16.96 11.49 -3.96
CA ARG A 110 -16.91 11.69 -5.42
C ARG A 110 -15.48 11.83 -5.94
N CYS A 111 -14.61 12.51 -5.20
CA CYS A 111 -13.18 12.59 -5.54
C CYS A 111 -12.48 11.23 -5.43
N ARG A 112 -12.78 10.42 -4.40
CA ARG A 112 -12.26 9.05 -4.25
C ARG A 112 -12.69 8.16 -5.39
N GLU A 113 -13.94 8.24 -5.82
CA GLU A 113 -14.44 7.48 -6.97
C GLU A 113 -13.78 7.89 -8.28
N ARG A 114 -13.53 9.20 -8.45
CA ARG A 114 -12.94 9.75 -9.68
C ARG A 114 -11.43 9.58 -9.77
N TYR A 115 -10.72 9.64 -8.65
CA TYR A 115 -9.25 9.64 -8.56
C TYR A 115 -8.75 8.48 -7.68
N ALA A 116 -9.40 7.33 -7.78
CA ALA A 116 -9.18 6.18 -6.91
C ALA A 116 -7.75 5.64 -6.96
N LYS A 117 -7.08 5.74 -8.13
CA LYS A 117 -5.69 5.29 -8.31
C LYS A 117 -4.72 6.22 -7.59
N GLU A 118 -4.95 7.52 -7.69
CA GLU A 118 -4.09 8.57 -7.17
C GLU A 118 -4.24 8.78 -5.67
N LEU A 119 -5.44 8.54 -5.14
CA LEU A 119 -5.74 8.61 -3.70
C LEU A 119 -5.34 7.31 -2.96
N ALA A 120 -5.08 6.21 -3.68
CA ALA A 120 -4.63 4.97 -3.07
C ALA A 120 -3.24 5.14 -2.43
N GLY A 121 -3.13 4.80 -1.14
CA GLY A 121 -1.88 4.94 -0.38
C GLY A 121 -1.69 6.28 0.33
N LYS A 122 -2.69 7.20 0.27
CA LYS A 122 -2.72 8.37 1.16
C LYS A 122 -3.30 7.95 2.51
N GLU A 123 -2.42 7.73 3.47
CA GLU A 123 -2.77 7.15 4.78
C GLU A 123 -3.47 8.17 5.68
N THR A 124 -3.16 9.46 5.54
CA THR A 124 -3.70 10.50 6.41
C THR A 124 -4.83 11.29 5.75
N ARG A 125 -5.79 11.73 6.57
CA ARG A 125 -6.92 12.54 6.11
C ARG A 125 -6.52 13.88 5.46
N PRO A 126 -5.52 14.64 5.96
CA PRO A 126 -5.02 15.84 5.30
C PRO A 126 -4.44 15.55 3.90
N GLU A 127 -3.70 14.45 3.75
CA GLU A 127 -3.11 14.08 2.46
C GLU A 127 -4.17 13.68 1.43
N GLN A 128 -5.21 12.94 1.86
CA GLN A 128 -6.34 12.63 0.99
C GLN A 128 -7.05 13.89 0.52
N LEU A 129 -7.29 14.85 1.42
CA LEU A 129 -7.94 16.12 1.08
C LEU A 129 -7.07 16.98 0.16
N PHE A 130 -5.78 17.07 0.45
CA PHE A 130 -4.80 17.78 -0.38
C PHE A 130 -4.78 17.21 -1.80
N GLU A 131 -4.63 15.90 -1.95
CA GLU A 131 -4.57 15.25 -3.27
C GLU A 131 -5.92 15.37 -4.00
N ALA A 132 -7.05 15.23 -3.29
CA ALA A 132 -8.38 15.40 -3.87
C ALA A 132 -8.60 16.83 -4.41
N LEU A 133 -8.23 17.85 -3.64
CA LEU A 133 -8.29 19.26 -4.07
C LEU A 133 -7.40 19.50 -5.29
N LEU A 134 -6.16 19.01 -5.25
CA LEU A 134 -5.18 19.21 -6.32
C LEU A 134 -5.62 18.55 -7.63
N ARG A 135 -6.12 17.30 -7.57
CA ARG A 135 -6.60 16.56 -8.74
C ARG A 135 -7.91 17.12 -9.28
N HIS A 136 -8.83 17.51 -8.40
CA HIS A 136 -10.05 18.20 -8.81
C HIS A 136 -9.70 19.52 -9.53
N GLY A 137 -8.81 20.33 -8.95
CA GLY A 137 -8.33 21.56 -9.57
C GLY A 137 -7.70 21.33 -10.95
N ALA A 138 -6.83 20.32 -11.08
CA ALA A 138 -6.20 20.01 -12.36
C ALA A 138 -7.21 19.54 -13.42
N ALA A 139 -8.13 18.65 -13.05
CA ALA A 139 -9.17 18.14 -13.96
C ALA A 139 -10.11 19.24 -14.43
N GLU A 140 -10.43 20.19 -13.55
CA GLU A 140 -11.27 21.33 -13.84
C GLU A 140 -10.53 22.40 -14.65
N HIS A 141 -9.28 22.70 -14.31
CA HIS A 141 -8.43 23.62 -15.05
C HIS A 141 -8.15 23.13 -16.48
N GLY A 142 -8.00 21.81 -16.66
CA GLY A 142 -7.88 21.21 -17.98
C GLY A 142 -9.13 21.40 -18.84
N LYS A 143 -10.33 21.44 -18.26
CA LYS A 143 -11.59 21.57 -19.03
C LYS A 143 -11.88 22.99 -19.48
N TYR A 144 -11.54 23.97 -18.65
CA TYR A 144 -11.89 25.37 -18.86
C TYR A 144 -10.61 26.19 -18.99
N GLU A 145 -10.33 26.67 -20.20
CA GLU A 145 -9.19 27.55 -20.46
C GLU A 145 -9.19 28.72 -19.45
N SER A 146 -7.99 29.18 -19.09
CA SER A 146 -7.71 30.27 -18.15
C SER A 146 -8.49 31.55 -18.52
N GLY A 147 -9.73 31.68 -18.07
CA GLY A 147 -10.60 32.81 -18.39
C GLY A 147 -12.10 32.51 -18.40
N PHE A 148 -12.51 31.24 -18.49
CA PHE A 148 -13.92 30.87 -18.66
C PHE A 148 -14.67 30.50 -17.37
N TRP A 149 -14.03 30.67 -16.21
CA TRP A 149 -14.70 30.52 -14.91
C TRP A 149 -15.59 31.74 -14.65
N LEU A 150 -16.89 31.60 -14.93
CA LEU A 150 -17.88 32.63 -14.65
C LEU A 150 -18.62 32.29 -13.36
N PHE A 151 -18.29 33.01 -12.30
CA PHE A 151 -19.01 32.92 -11.03
C PHE A 151 -20.17 33.92 -11.04
N SER A 152 -21.36 33.45 -10.69
CA SER A 152 -22.58 34.25 -10.58
C SER A 152 -23.19 34.09 -9.19
N GLU A 153 -24.23 34.87 -8.85
CA GLU A 153 -24.98 34.66 -7.60
C GLU A 153 -25.55 33.24 -7.49
N ALA A 154 -25.94 32.63 -8.62
CA ALA A 154 -26.45 31.25 -8.68
C ALA A 154 -25.35 30.17 -8.59
N GLY A 155 -24.09 30.59 -8.52
CA GLY A 155 -22.92 29.71 -8.45
C GLY A 155 -22.08 29.72 -9.73
N LEU A 156 -21.31 28.66 -9.93
CA LEU A 156 -20.40 28.51 -11.06
C LEU A 156 -21.17 28.19 -12.35
N LEU A 157 -21.06 29.08 -13.34
CA LEU A 157 -21.50 28.82 -14.71
C LEU A 157 -20.36 28.12 -15.45
N ARG A 158 -20.51 26.81 -15.65
CA ARG A 158 -19.57 25.98 -16.41
C ARG A 158 -19.78 26.22 -17.91
N GLY A 159 -18.74 26.67 -18.60
CA GLY A 159 -18.74 26.80 -20.06
C GLY A 159 -18.73 25.45 -20.79
N GLU A 160 -18.66 25.48 -22.12
CA GLU A 160 -18.30 24.28 -22.89
C GLU A 160 -16.82 23.94 -22.65
N SER A 161 -16.49 22.65 -22.61
CA SER A 161 -15.09 22.22 -22.48
C SER A 161 -14.29 22.70 -23.67
N TRP A 162 -13.17 23.35 -23.41
CA TRP A 162 -12.29 23.86 -24.46
C TRP A 162 -11.19 22.86 -24.80
N GLY A 163 -10.73 22.93 -26.05
CA GLY A 163 -9.58 22.17 -26.54
C GLY A 163 -9.80 20.67 -26.76
N SER A 164 -8.82 20.07 -27.43
CA SER A 164 -8.64 18.63 -27.58
C SER A 164 -8.28 17.97 -26.24
N ALA A 165 -8.41 16.64 -26.15
CA ALA A 165 -8.02 15.91 -24.94
C ALA A 165 -6.56 16.17 -24.52
N ALA A 166 -5.65 16.25 -25.50
CA ALA A 166 -4.24 16.54 -25.26
C ALA A 166 -4.00 17.95 -24.68
N GLU A 167 -4.73 18.96 -25.15
CA GLU A 167 -4.64 20.30 -24.58
C GLU A 167 -5.14 20.34 -23.14
N ARG A 168 -6.22 19.62 -22.84
CA ARG A 168 -6.74 19.51 -21.46
C ARG A 168 -5.73 18.85 -20.53
N GLU A 169 -5.07 17.80 -21.00
CA GLU A 169 -4.02 17.10 -20.26
C GLU A 169 -2.80 17.99 -20.02
N TYR A 170 -2.37 18.75 -21.03
CA TYR A 170 -1.28 19.72 -20.91
C TYR A 170 -1.56 20.77 -19.81
N TRP A 171 -2.76 21.34 -19.80
CA TRP A 171 -3.15 22.33 -18.77
C TRP A 171 -3.29 21.70 -17.38
N ALA A 172 -3.83 20.49 -17.28
CA ALA A 172 -3.91 19.76 -16.03
C ALA A 172 -2.50 19.48 -15.47
N ALA A 173 -1.55 19.06 -16.31
CA ALA A 173 -0.16 18.86 -15.92
C ALA A 173 0.50 20.16 -15.42
N GLY A 174 0.28 21.27 -16.13
CA GLY A 174 0.75 22.59 -15.70
C GLY A 174 0.21 23.01 -14.32
N TYR A 175 -1.07 22.72 -14.03
CA TYR A 175 -1.67 22.96 -12.72
C TYR A 175 -1.01 22.11 -11.61
N LEU A 176 -0.78 20.83 -11.87
CA LEU A 176 -0.16 19.89 -10.91
C LEU A 176 1.30 20.21 -10.59
N GLN A 177 2.04 20.76 -11.57
CA GLN A 177 3.44 21.13 -11.44
C GLN A 177 3.64 22.49 -10.76
N CYS A 178 2.58 23.28 -10.59
CA CYS A 178 2.66 24.64 -10.08
C CYS A 178 2.90 24.67 -8.56
N PRO A 179 4.07 25.11 -8.05
CA PRO A 179 4.40 24.99 -6.62
C PRO A 179 3.41 25.71 -5.70
N HIS A 180 3.04 26.94 -6.04
CA HIS A 180 2.13 27.74 -5.19
C HIS A 180 0.70 27.19 -5.15
N VAL A 181 0.26 26.48 -6.19
CA VAL A 181 -1.05 25.78 -6.18
C VAL A 181 -1.01 24.66 -5.15
N ARG A 182 0.07 23.87 -5.14
CA ARG A 182 0.27 22.77 -4.20
C ARG A 182 0.31 23.29 -2.76
N ASP A 183 1.08 24.34 -2.51
CA ASP A 183 1.22 24.92 -1.17
C ASP A 183 -0.13 25.41 -0.63
N ARG A 184 -0.91 26.10 -1.46
CA ARG A 184 -2.25 26.59 -1.07
C ARG A 184 -3.26 25.47 -0.86
N CYS A 185 -3.26 24.45 -1.72
CA CYS A 185 -4.14 23.30 -1.54
C CYS A 185 -3.79 22.53 -0.25
N ARG A 186 -2.50 22.46 0.10
CA ARG A 186 -2.03 21.84 1.34
C ARG A 186 -2.48 22.63 2.56
N GLU A 187 -2.22 23.94 2.57
CA GLU A 187 -2.65 24.84 3.66
C GLU A 187 -4.16 24.76 3.88
N LEU A 188 -4.96 24.80 2.80
CA LEU A 188 -6.40 24.66 2.89
C LEU A 188 -6.80 23.28 3.45
N ALA A 189 -6.20 22.19 2.96
CA ALA A 189 -6.51 20.85 3.45
C ALA A 189 -6.28 20.72 4.97
N GLU A 190 -5.18 21.28 5.47
CA GLU A 190 -4.87 21.34 6.91
C GLU A 190 -5.93 22.16 7.68
N ARG A 191 -6.32 23.34 7.17
CA ARG A 191 -7.39 24.16 7.77
C ARG A 191 -8.73 23.44 7.81
N LEU A 192 -9.09 22.70 6.77
CA LEU A 192 -10.35 21.93 6.71
C LEU A 192 -10.36 20.79 7.74
N VAL A 193 -9.25 20.06 7.87
CA VAL A 193 -9.13 19.00 8.89
C VAL A 193 -9.20 19.58 10.30
N ALA A 194 -8.54 20.71 10.55
CA ALA A 194 -8.60 21.39 11.84
C ALA A 194 -10.04 21.82 12.20
N ALA A 195 -10.77 22.38 11.24
CA ALA A 195 -12.16 22.81 11.43
C ALA A 195 -13.11 21.63 11.67
N GLU A 196 -12.93 20.52 10.96
CA GLU A 196 -13.70 19.30 11.18
C GLU A 196 -13.44 18.71 12.58
N SER A 197 -12.17 18.68 13.01
CA SER A 197 -11.79 18.25 14.35
C SER A 197 -12.43 19.13 15.43
N GLN A 198 -12.40 20.45 15.25
CA GLN A 198 -13.02 21.40 16.18
C GLN A 198 -14.54 21.20 16.27
N GLU A 199 -15.23 21.00 15.15
CA GLU A 199 -16.67 20.77 15.15
C GLU A 199 -17.02 19.43 15.81
N THR A 200 -16.20 18.40 15.59
CA THR A 200 -16.36 17.10 16.28
C THR A 200 -16.19 17.25 17.79
N ALA A 201 -15.21 18.05 18.24
CA ALA A 201 -15.01 18.36 19.65
C ALA A 201 -16.22 19.10 20.26
N ARG A 202 -16.77 20.11 19.56
CA ARG A 202 -17.99 20.83 19.99
C ARG A 202 -19.20 19.90 20.11
N LYS A 203 -19.40 19.00 19.15
CA LYS A 203 -20.49 18.01 19.19
C LYS A 203 -20.34 17.03 20.36
N ARG A 204 -19.12 16.57 20.65
CA ARG A 204 -18.84 15.71 21.81
C ARG A 204 -19.14 16.43 23.12
N GLN A 205 -18.68 17.68 23.26
CA GLN A 205 -18.95 18.49 24.44
C GLN A 205 -20.46 18.67 24.66
N LYS A 206 -21.20 19.01 23.60
CA LYS A 206 -22.67 19.17 23.69
C LYS A 206 -23.36 17.87 24.12
N LEU A 207 -22.91 16.73 23.60
CA LEU A 207 -23.47 15.42 23.99
C LEU A 207 -23.13 15.07 25.46
N GLU A 208 -21.95 15.45 25.93
CA GLU A 208 -21.58 15.31 27.35
C GLU A 208 -22.44 16.20 28.26
N GLU A 209 -22.73 17.43 27.84
CA GLU A 209 -23.65 18.34 28.54
C GLU A 209 -25.08 17.76 28.56
N GLU A 210 -25.62 17.31 27.43
CA GLU A 210 -26.95 16.70 27.34
C GLU A 210 -27.07 15.41 28.17
N THR A 211 -26.03 14.57 28.18
CA THR A 211 -26.00 13.35 28.99
C THR A 211 -25.91 13.66 30.49
N SER A 212 -25.18 14.71 30.86
CA SER A 212 -25.10 15.22 32.23
C SER A 212 -26.46 15.76 32.71
N GLU A 213 -27.14 16.56 31.88
CA GLU A 213 -28.50 17.06 32.17
C GLU A 213 -29.53 15.93 32.28
N ARG A 214 -29.45 14.93 31.39
CA ARG A 214 -30.31 13.75 31.45
C ARG A 214 -30.03 12.92 32.70
N GLY A 215 -28.77 12.82 33.12
CA GLY A 215 -28.37 12.20 34.38
C GLY A 215 -28.97 12.92 35.60
N ALA A 216 -28.88 14.25 35.64
CA ALA A 216 -29.49 15.08 36.68
C ALA A 216 -31.02 14.91 36.73
N SER A 217 -31.69 14.93 35.57
CA SER A 217 -33.14 14.72 35.46
C SER A 217 -33.58 13.32 35.90
N LYS A 218 -32.78 12.28 35.62
CA LYS A 218 -33.05 10.92 36.12
C LYS A 218 -32.91 10.85 37.64
N ARG A 219 -31.92 11.51 38.24
CA ARG A 219 -31.73 11.56 39.70
C ARG A 219 -32.90 12.24 40.41
N THR A 220 -33.38 13.37 39.90
CA THR A 220 -34.55 14.07 40.47
C THR A 220 -35.84 13.25 40.31
N SER A 221 -36.05 12.60 39.16
CA SER A 221 -37.18 11.71 38.93
C SER A 221 -37.17 10.48 39.87
N LYS A 222 -36.00 9.84 40.06
CA LYS A 222 -35.82 8.73 41.00
C LYS A 222 -36.14 9.16 42.44
N HIS A 223 -35.67 10.33 42.86
CA HIS A 223 -35.99 10.88 44.17
C HIS A 223 -37.50 11.13 44.33
N ARG A 224 -38.17 11.68 43.30
CA ARG A 224 -39.62 11.90 43.32
C ARG A 224 -40.43 10.61 43.37
N ARG A 225 -40.01 9.58 42.62
CA ARG A 225 -40.63 8.23 42.66
C ARG A 225 -40.46 7.59 44.02
N ARG A 226 -39.26 7.68 44.62
CA ARG A 226 -39.00 7.19 45.98
C ARG A 226 -39.92 7.85 47.01
N ARG A 227 -40.03 9.18 47.00
CA ARG A 227 -40.97 9.91 47.88
C ARG A 227 -42.43 9.48 47.69
N ARG A 228 -42.87 9.25 46.45
CA ARG A 228 -44.24 8.76 46.17
C ARG A 228 -44.46 7.35 46.70
N ALA A 229 -43.48 6.46 46.54
CA ALA A 229 -43.54 5.10 47.06
C ALA A 229 -43.59 5.09 48.59
N GLU A 230 -42.74 5.90 49.26
CA GLU A 230 -42.75 6.08 50.71
C GLU A 230 -44.10 6.62 51.21
N SER A 231 -44.68 7.64 50.57
CA SER A 231 -46.01 8.16 50.91
C SER A 231 -47.13 7.13 50.69
N SER A 232 -47.06 6.35 49.61
CA SER A 232 -48.04 5.30 49.31
C SER A 232 -47.98 4.15 50.33
N ALA A 233 -46.78 3.73 50.73
CA ALA A 233 -46.57 2.72 51.76
C ALA A 233 -47.14 3.17 53.12
N ILE A 234 -46.92 4.43 53.51
CA ILE A 234 -47.50 5.01 54.74
C ILE A 234 -49.04 5.03 54.67
N ALA A 235 -49.61 5.41 53.52
CA ALA A 235 -51.07 5.44 53.33
C ALA A 235 -51.69 4.04 53.40
N TRP A 236 -51.03 3.04 52.80
CA TRP A 236 -51.46 1.65 52.84
C TRP A 236 -51.44 1.07 54.26
N LEU A 237 -50.37 1.32 55.04
CA LEU A 237 -50.27 0.91 56.44
C LEU A 237 -51.40 1.51 57.30
N ARG A 238 -51.74 2.79 57.10
CA ARG A 238 -52.85 3.45 57.80
C ARG A 238 -54.22 2.86 57.44
N ARG A 239 -54.43 2.46 56.18
CA ARG A 239 -55.68 1.85 55.71
C ARG A 239 -55.85 0.44 56.28
N ARG A 240 -54.75 -0.32 56.38
CA ARG A 240 -54.73 -1.65 56.98
C ARG A 240 -54.99 -1.66 58.49
N GLN A 241 -54.57 -0.62 59.23
CA GLN A 241 -54.90 -0.46 60.64
C GLN A 241 -56.38 -0.16 60.90
N ARG A 242 -57.14 0.31 59.90
CA ARG A 242 -58.57 0.65 60.02
C ARG A 242 -59.51 -0.49 59.66
N SER A 243 -59.07 -1.45 58.86
CA SER A 243 -59.86 -2.64 58.51
C SER A 243 -59.73 -3.70 59.61
N GLY A 244 -60.49 -3.50 60.68
CA GLY A 244 -60.59 -4.43 61.81
C GLY A 244 -61.06 -5.83 61.40
N ALA A 245 -60.66 -6.79 62.23
CA ALA A 245 -60.70 -8.23 62.06
C ALA A 245 -62.06 -8.82 61.64
N LYS A 246 -62.01 -9.73 60.65
CA LYS A 246 -62.76 -11.00 60.57
C LYS A 246 -62.32 -11.78 59.32
N SER A 247 -61.21 -12.50 59.41
CA SER A 247 -60.92 -13.72 58.63
C SER A 247 -59.54 -14.25 59.03
N SER A 248 -59.42 -14.80 60.23
CA SER A 248 -58.11 -15.22 60.78
C SER A 248 -57.49 -16.37 59.99
N GLN A 249 -58.31 -17.24 59.39
CA GLN A 249 -57.83 -18.46 58.76
C GLN A 249 -57.45 -18.25 57.29
N LEU A 250 -58.28 -17.55 56.51
CA LEU A 250 -57.96 -17.18 55.13
C LEU A 250 -56.78 -16.20 55.08
N ALA A 251 -56.69 -15.28 56.04
CA ALA A 251 -55.55 -14.38 56.15
C ALA A 251 -54.25 -15.10 56.50
N GLN A 252 -54.31 -16.21 57.25
CA GLN A 252 -53.14 -17.01 57.56
C GLN A 252 -52.69 -17.85 56.36
N GLN A 253 -53.63 -18.41 55.58
CA GLN A 253 -53.32 -19.14 54.35
C GLN A 253 -52.73 -18.21 53.28
N VAL A 254 -53.37 -17.06 53.03
CA VAL A 254 -52.86 -16.03 52.11
C VAL A 254 -51.49 -15.51 52.58
N ARG A 255 -51.25 -15.39 53.88
CA ARG A 255 -49.93 -14.99 54.40
C ARG A 255 -48.86 -16.04 54.11
N ARG A 256 -49.15 -17.33 54.24
CA ARG A 256 -48.20 -18.41 53.91
C ARG A 256 -47.88 -18.43 52.42
N GLN A 257 -48.91 -18.36 51.57
CA GLN A 257 -48.72 -18.31 50.12
C GLN A 257 -47.92 -17.08 49.70
N LEU A 258 -48.23 -15.90 50.25
CA LEU A 258 -47.45 -14.69 49.98
C LEU A 258 -46.00 -14.78 50.49
N GLN A 259 -45.75 -15.49 51.60
CA GLN A 259 -44.39 -15.72 52.08
C GLN A 259 -43.60 -16.63 51.15
N GLU A 260 -44.24 -17.66 50.61
CA GLU A 260 -43.63 -18.60 49.65
C GLU A 260 -43.39 -17.94 48.29
N GLU A 261 -44.36 -17.19 47.78
CA GLU A 261 -44.18 -16.38 46.56
C GLU A 261 -43.11 -15.29 46.77
N HIS A 262 -43.03 -14.70 47.96
CA HIS A 262 -41.98 -13.73 48.29
C HIS A 262 -40.60 -14.39 48.34
N SER A 263 -40.46 -15.58 48.94
CA SER A 263 -39.17 -16.30 48.95
C SER A 263 -38.76 -16.71 47.54
N GLN A 264 -39.68 -17.23 46.72
CA GLN A 264 -39.40 -17.56 45.33
C GLN A 264 -39.05 -16.33 44.48
N CYS A 265 -39.74 -15.20 44.68
CA CYS A 265 -39.43 -13.95 44.01
C CYS A 265 -38.05 -13.43 44.42
N GLN A 266 -37.72 -13.54 45.71
CA GLN A 266 -36.41 -13.15 46.24
C GLN A 266 -35.29 -14.00 45.63
N GLU A 267 -35.43 -15.33 45.58
CA GLU A 267 -34.47 -16.24 44.96
C GLU A 267 -34.26 -15.89 43.48
N ARG A 268 -35.33 -15.65 42.71
CA ARG A 268 -35.23 -15.22 41.30
C ARG A 268 -34.54 -13.86 41.15
N CYS A 269 -34.78 -12.93 42.06
CA CYS A 269 -34.09 -11.64 42.05
C CYS A 269 -32.59 -11.79 42.35
N GLU A 270 -32.21 -12.67 43.27
CA GLU A 270 -30.80 -12.98 43.59
C GLU A 270 -30.12 -13.70 42.41
N GLU A 271 -30.80 -14.65 41.76
CA GLU A 271 -30.31 -15.33 40.55
C GLU A 271 -30.10 -14.35 39.38
N LEU A 272 -31.05 -13.44 39.14
CA LEU A 272 -30.89 -12.41 38.11
C LEU A 272 -29.76 -11.44 38.42
N LEU A 273 -29.58 -11.09 39.69
CA LEU A 273 -28.51 -10.18 40.11
C LEU A 273 -27.13 -10.83 39.91
N THR A 274 -26.96 -12.09 40.28
CA THR A 274 -25.72 -12.85 40.05
C THR A 274 -25.41 -13.05 38.56
N ARG A 275 -26.44 -13.29 37.71
CA ARG A 275 -26.26 -13.34 36.25
C ARG A 275 -25.80 -12.00 35.67
N LEU A 276 -26.41 -10.89 36.11
CA LEU A 276 -26.02 -9.55 35.66
C LEU A 276 -24.60 -9.19 36.13
N GLU A 277 -24.19 -9.61 37.32
CA GLU A 277 -22.83 -9.42 37.82
C GLU A 277 -21.81 -10.23 37.02
N ALA A 278 -22.14 -11.49 36.67
CA ALA A 278 -21.30 -12.33 35.82
C ALA A 278 -21.14 -11.75 34.40
N GLU A 279 -22.24 -11.33 33.78
CA GLU A 279 -22.23 -10.71 32.45
C GLU A 279 -21.46 -9.39 32.46
N ALA A 280 -21.60 -8.58 33.53
CA ALA A 280 -20.82 -7.36 33.70
C ALA A 280 -19.32 -7.64 33.85
N ALA A 281 -18.94 -8.72 34.53
CA ALA A 281 -17.55 -9.16 34.65
C ALA A 281 -16.99 -9.62 33.29
N GLU A 282 -17.71 -10.44 32.53
CA GLU A 282 -17.30 -10.86 31.19
C GLU A 282 -17.15 -9.67 30.23
N HIS A 283 -18.09 -8.72 30.26
CA HIS A 283 -18.01 -7.51 29.47
C HIS A 283 -16.80 -6.64 29.88
N ALA A 284 -16.46 -6.59 31.17
CA ALA A 284 -15.25 -5.90 31.64
C ALA A 284 -13.97 -6.55 31.08
N THR A 285 -13.86 -7.88 31.12
CA THR A 285 -12.69 -8.59 30.54
C THR A 285 -12.58 -8.41 29.03
N THR A 286 -13.71 -8.41 28.32
CA THR A 286 -13.74 -8.20 26.87
C THR A 286 -13.30 -6.79 26.52
N LYS A 287 -13.77 -5.79 27.28
CA LYS A 287 -13.35 -4.40 27.11
C LYS A 287 -11.85 -4.22 27.35
N GLU A 288 -11.30 -4.87 28.37
CA GLU A 288 -9.86 -4.85 28.65
C GLU A 288 -9.05 -5.45 27.50
N ARG A 289 -9.46 -6.62 26.96
CA ARG A 289 -8.82 -7.23 25.79
C ARG A 289 -8.86 -6.34 24.55
N LEU A 290 -9.99 -5.67 24.30
CA LEU A 290 -10.11 -4.73 23.19
C LEU A 290 -9.23 -3.49 23.40
N SER A 291 -9.11 -2.98 24.62
CA SER A 291 -8.20 -1.88 24.94
C SER A 291 -6.73 -2.28 24.75
N GLN A 292 -6.34 -3.50 25.15
CA GLN A 292 -4.99 -4.02 24.92
C GLN A 292 -4.69 -4.17 23.42
N ALA A 293 -5.59 -4.82 22.66
CA ALA A 293 -5.41 -4.98 21.23
C ALA A 293 -5.33 -3.65 20.47
N ALA A 294 -6.10 -2.64 20.91
CA ALA A 294 -6.03 -1.29 20.36
C ALA A 294 -4.69 -0.61 20.67
N SER A 295 -4.13 -0.82 21.88
CA SER A 295 -2.80 -0.33 22.27
C SER A 295 -1.70 -0.96 21.42
N ASP A 296 -1.71 -2.29 21.29
CA ASP A 296 -0.72 -3.04 20.49
C ASP A 296 -0.78 -2.62 19.01
N ALA A 297 -1.98 -2.40 18.47
CA ALA A 297 -2.15 -1.90 17.10
C ALA A 297 -1.62 -0.47 16.92
N ALA A 298 -1.76 0.39 17.93
CA ALA A 298 -1.21 1.74 17.90
C ALA A 298 0.33 1.72 17.97
N GLU A 299 0.91 0.86 18.81
CA GLU A 299 2.37 0.67 18.90
C GLU A 299 2.96 0.20 17.57
N ARG A 300 2.37 -0.82 16.94
CA ARG A 300 2.82 -1.29 15.62
C ARG A 300 2.74 -0.23 14.53
N ARG A 301 1.75 0.66 14.57
CA ARG A 301 1.65 1.79 13.63
C ARG A 301 2.78 2.79 13.83
N MET A 302 3.08 3.14 15.08
CA MET A 302 4.20 4.05 15.38
C MET A 302 5.54 3.42 14.97
N GLU A 303 5.73 2.12 15.15
CA GLU A 303 6.94 1.43 14.70
C GLU A 303 7.07 1.40 13.18
N ALA A 304 5.97 1.14 12.46
CA ALA A 304 5.96 1.19 11.00
C ALA A 304 6.28 2.60 10.47
N GLU A 305 5.71 3.65 11.09
CA GLU A 305 6.00 5.04 10.74
C GLU A 305 7.46 5.40 11.00
N ARG A 306 8.03 4.95 12.14
CA ARG A 306 9.46 5.11 12.45
C ARG A 306 10.35 4.47 11.39
N LEU A 307 10.05 3.24 10.98
CA LEU A 307 10.82 2.51 9.96
C LEU A 307 10.72 3.18 8.57
N LEU A 308 9.55 3.72 8.22
CA LEU A 308 9.38 4.48 6.98
C LEU A 308 10.23 5.76 6.98
N GLU A 309 10.26 6.48 8.10
CA GLU A 309 11.08 7.69 8.23
C GLU A 309 12.58 7.37 8.22
N GLU A 310 12.99 6.28 8.87
CA GLU A 310 14.37 5.78 8.81
C GLU A 310 14.77 5.39 7.38
N SER A 311 13.89 4.71 6.64
CA SER A 311 14.09 4.38 5.23
C SER A 311 14.21 5.63 4.36
N ARG A 312 13.36 6.65 4.56
CA ARG A 312 13.48 7.95 3.86
C ARG A 312 14.80 8.64 4.18
N SER A 313 15.19 8.67 5.44
CA SER A 313 16.47 9.24 5.89
C SER A 313 17.65 8.52 5.24
N TYR A 314 17.61 7.19 5.16
CA TYR A 314 18.64 6.39 4.48
C TYR A 314 18.73 6.74 2.99
N HIS A 315 17.60 6.79 2.28
CA HIS A 315 17.57 7.16 0.85
C HIS A 315 18.09 8.57 0.59
N GLU A 316 17.77 9.53 1.46
CA GLU A 316 18.26 10.90 1.33
C GLU A 316 19.78 10.97 1.56
N ARG A 317 20.31 10.25 2.55
CA ARG A 317 21.77 10.12 2.77
C ARG A 317 22.48 9.48 1.57
N CYS A 318 21.91 8.42 0.99
CA CYS A 318 22.47 7.80 -0.21
C CYS A 318 22.50 8.77 -1.39
N ARG A 319 21.42 9.53 -1.60
CA ARG A 319 21.36 10.56 -2.66
C ARG A 319 22.38 11.67 -2.42
N GLN A 320 22.54 12.14 -1.18
CA GLN A 320 23.54 13.15 -0.83
C GLN A 320 24.97 12.64 -1.05
N ALA A 321 25.28 11.43 -0.58
CA ALA A 321 26.60 10.83 -0.77
C ALA A 321 26.94 10.65 -2.26
N GLU A 322 25.97 10.29 -3.10
CA GLU A 322 26.15 10.21 -4.54
C GLU A 322 26.37 11.59 -5.19
N ALA A 323 25.63 12.61 -4.77
CA ALA A 323 25.81 13.97 -5.24
C ALA A 323 27.18 14.54 -4.84
N GLU A 324 27.65 14.27 -3.62
CA GLU A 324 28.99 14.63 -3.14
C GLU A 324 30.09 13.93 -3.94
N ARG A 325 29.94 12.62 -4.20
CA ARG A 325 30.87 11.85 -5.05
C ARG A 325 30.98 12.46 -6.44
N LEU A 326 29.85 12.76 -7.09
CA LEU A 326 29.84 13.39 -8.42
C LEU A 326 30.43 14.81 -8.39
N GLN A 327 30.23 15.56 -7.30
CA GLN A 327 30.83 16.88 -7.14
C GLN A 327 32.35 16.80 -6.98
N GLU A 328 32.85 15.82 -6.21
CA GLU A 328 34.29 15.58 -6.04
C GLU A 328 34.95 15.12 -7.34
N GLU A 329 34.32 14.20 -8.07
CA GLU A 329 34.78 13.77 -9.40
C GLU A 329 34.85 14.95 -10.39
N SER A 330 33.83 15.81 -10.38
CA SER A 330 33.80 17.03 -11.21
C SER A 330 34.93 18.00 -10.85
N ARG A 331 35.20 18.23 -9.56
CA ARG A 331 36.32 19.06 -9.10
C ARG A 331 37.67 18.45 -9.50
N SER A 332 37.84 17.15 -9.32
CA SER A 332 39.04 16.41 -9.72
C SER A 332 39.29 16.52 -11.23
N TYR A 333 38.21 16.42 -12.03
CA TYR A 333 38.28 16.62 -13.47
C TYR A 333 38.69 18.05 -13.85
N GLN A 334 38.05 19.07 -13.26
CA GLN A 334 38.40 20.48 -13.50
C GLN A 334 39.85 20.80 -13.16
N GLU A 335 40.36 20.28 -12.03
CA GLU A 335 41.75 20.48 -11.62
C GLU A 335 42.73 19.83 -12.61
N ARG A 336 42.45 18.61 -13.08
CA ARG A 336 43.26 17.96 -14.13
C ARG A 336 43.25 18.74 -15.43
N CYS A 337 42.11 19.28 -15.85
CA CYS A 337 42.03 20.14 -17.03
C CYS A 337 42.88 21.40 -16.86
N ARG A 338 42.82 22.05 -15.68
CA ARG A 338 43.62 23.24 -15.37
C ARG A 338 45.11 22.95 -15.38
N GLN A 339 45.53 21.81 -14.80
CA GLN A 339 46.93 21.38 -14.82
C GLN A 339 47.44 21.09 -16.23
N ALA A 340 46.62 20.42 -17.06
CA ALA A 340 46.95 20.16 -18.46
C ALA A 340 47.08 21.45 -19.28
N GLU A 341 46.23 22.45 -19.03
CA GLU A 341 46.31 23.76 -19.69
C GLU A 341 47.59 24.51 -19.30
N VAL A 342 47.95 24.53 -18.00
CA VAL A 342 49.21 25.13 -17.53
C VAL A 342 50.42 24.43 -18.15
N ALA A 343 50.41 23.09 -18.22
CA ALA A 343 51.47 22.33 -18.86
C ALA A 343 51.61 22.67 -20.36
N ARG A 344 50.49 22.78 -21.08
CA ARG A 344 50.49 23.20 -22.51
C ARG A 344 51.06 24.59 -22.71
N LEU A 345 50.74 25.55 -21.84
CA LEU A 345 51.27 26.91 -21.91
C LEU A 345 52.78 26.96 -21.64
N ALA A 346 53.29 26.10 -20.75
CA ALA A 346 54.71 26.00 -20.48
C ALA A 346 55.51 25.40 -21.65
N SER A 347 54.94 24.42 -22.38
CA SER A 347 55.58 23.77 -23.53
C SER A 347 55.51 24.56 -24.84
N ALA A 348 54.66 25.60 -24.92
CA ALA A 348 54.44 26.37 -26.16
C ALA A 348 55.63 27.27 -26.59
N GLN A 349 56.74 27.30 -25.84
CA GLN A 349 57.93 28.07 -26.21
C GLN A 349 58.83 27.39 -27.26
N ASP A 350 58.54 26.14 -27.65
CA ASP A 350 59.35 25.40 -28.63
C ASP A 350 58.77 25.54 -30.06
N PRO A 351 59.43 26.27 -30.98
CA PRO A 351 58.88 26.64 -32.28
C PRO A 351 58.74 25.47 -33.29
N GLY A 352 59.12 24.24 -32.92
CA GLY A 352 58.94 23.02 -33.73
C GLY A 352 57.62 22.26 -33.51
N SER A 353 56.83 22.59 -32.49
CA SER A 353 55.75 21.71 -31.95
C SER A 353 54.35 21.85 -32.57
N ASN A 354 54.15 22.75 -33.54
CA ASN A 354 52.80 23.11 -34.01
C ASN A 354 52.07 21.96 -34.74
N ALA A 355 52.80 21.10 -35.45
CA ALA A 355 52.21 19.95 -36.15
C ALA A 355 51.72 18.85 -35.18
N GLU A 356 52.50 18.55 -34.13
CA GLU A 356 52.10 17.62 -33.08
C GLU A 356 50.89 18.15 -32.29
N LEU A 357 50.88 19.45 -31.97
CA LEU A 357 49.74 20.12 -31.33
C LEU A 357 48.44 20.02 -32.15
N GLN A 358 48.52 20.10 -33.48
CA GLN A 358 47.34 19.92 -34.32
C GLN A 358 46.87 18.47 -34.37
N LEU A 359 47.78 17.50 -34.41
CA LEU A 359 47.42 16.08 -34.34
C LEU A 359 46.76 15.74 -33.00
N GLU A 360 47.34 16.20 -31.88
CA GLU A 360 46.78 15.98 -30.54
C GLU A 360 45.41 16.64 -30.39
N LYS A 361 45.22 17.85 -30.93
CA LYS A 361 43.91 18.51 -30.97
C LYS A 361 42.88 17.67 -31.74
N ALA A 362 43.26 17.12 -32.89
CA ALA A 362 42.36 16.28 -33.68
C ALA A 362 41.97 15.00 -32.92
N VAL A 363 42.93 14.34 -32.26
CA VAL A 363 42.67 13.15 -31.43
C VAL A 363 41.77 13.46 -30.23
N LEU A 364 42.00 14.57 -29.53
CA LEU A 364 41.16 14.99 -28.41
C LEU A 364 39.74 15.36 -28.88
N GLN A 365 39.61 15.95 -30.05
CA GLN A 365 38.32 16.32 -30.61
C GLN A 365 37.50 15.08 -31.02
N ASP A 366 38.12 14.10 -31.69
CA ASP A 366 37.50 12.81 -32.00
C ASP A 366 37.05 12.07 -30.72
N ARG A 367 37.88 12.09 -29.67
CA ARG A 367 37.53 11.49 -28.38
C ARG A 367 36.38 12.22 -27.67
N CYS A 368 36.28 13.54 -27.77
CA CYS A 368 35.14 14.30 -27.27
C CYS A 368 33.84 13.93 -28.01
N GLU A 369 33.90 13.77 -29.33
CA GLU A 369 32.74 13.33 -30.13
C GLU A 369 32.31 11.91 -29.74
N GLN A 370 33.26 10.99 -29.53
CA GLN A 370 32.98 9.63 -29.07
C GLN A 370 32.31 9.61 -27.68
N LEU A 371 32.79 10.42 -26.74
CA LEU A 371 32.18 10.55 -25.40
C LEU A 371 30.78 11.15 -25.46
N GLN A 372 30.53 12.14 -26.32
CA GLN A 372 29.18 12.69 -26.53
C GLN A 372 28.21 11.65 -27.09
N GLN A 373 28.67 10.79 -28.01
CA GLN A 373 27.87 9.68 -28.51
C GLN A 373 27.56 8.64 -27.42
N GLN A 374 28.52 8.32 -26.56
CA GLN A 374 28.29 7.43 -25.43
C GLN A 374 27.30 8.02 -24.43
N LEU A 375 27.38 9.32 -24.16
CA LEU A 375 26.50 10.01 -23.22
C LEU A 375 25.05 10.08 -23.75
N THR A 376 24.87 10.40 -25.03
CA THR A 376 23.54 10.38 -25.67
C THR A 376 22.95 8.97 -25.72
N LYS A 377 23.77 7.93 -25.95
CA LYS A 377 23.34 6.53 -25.84
C LYS A 377 22.89 6.18 -24.42
N ALA A 378 23.69 6.52 -23.41
CA ALA A 378 23.34 6.25 -22.01
C ALA A 378 22.07 7.01 -21.57
N GLU A 379 21.86 8.24 -22.04
CA GLU A 379 20.63 8.99 -21.81
C GLU A 379 19.40 8.35 -22.48
N ALA A 380 19.56 7.80 -23.69
CA ALA A 380 18.53 7.05 -24.37
C ALA A 380 18.20 5.75 -23.62
N ASP A 381 19.20 4.99 -23.18
CA ASP A 381 19.04 3.76 -22.39
C ASP A 381 18.34 4.06 -21.05
N ARG A 382 18.73 5.14 -20.35
CA ARG A 382 18.05 5.59 -19.13
C ARG A 382 16.58 5.95 -19.39
N SER A 383 16.31 6.62 -20.51
CA SER A 383 14.94 6.99 -20.89
C SER A 383 14.08 5.76 -21.22
N ALA A 384 14.67 4.75 -21.89
CA ALA A 384 14.01 3.48 -22.15
C ALA A 384 13.68 2.72 -20.86
N MET A 385 14.62 2.67 -19.91
CA MET A 385 14.41 2.05 -18.60
C MET A 385 13.31 2.76 -17.78
N LEU A 386 13.29 4.10 -17.80
CA LEU A 386 12.22 4.87 -17.16
C LEU A 386 10.85 4.61 -17.82
N GLY A 387 10.80 4.41 -19.14
CA GLY A 387 9.61 3.95 -19.85
C GLY A 387 9.11 2.59 -19.33
N GLN A 388 9.99 1.60 -19.27
CA GLN A 388 9.66 0.26 -18.74
C GLN A 388 9.15 0.32 -17.28
N LEU A 389 9.74 1.17 -16.43
CA LEU A 389 9.27 1.36 -15.05
C LEU A 389 7.89 2.02 -14.97
N LEU A 390 7.53 2.86 -15.93
CA LEU A 390 6.17 3.42 -16.03
C LEU A 390 5.17 2.35 -16.47
N ASP A 391 5.51 1.54 -17.47
CA ASP A 391 4.66 0.43 -17.94
C ASP A 391 4.37 -0.56 -16.80
N LEU A 392 5.40 -0.99 -16.06
CA LEU A 392 5.25 -1.86 -14.88
C LEU A 392 4.37 -1.24 -13.79
N ARG A 393 4.45 0.08 -13.59
CA ARG A 393 3.60 0.80 -12.64
C ARG A 393 2.14 0.77 -13.08
N GLU A 394 1.87 0.93 -14.38
CA GLU A 394 0.52 0.84 -14.94
C GLU A 394 -0.05 -0.57 -14.82
N GLU A 395 0.75 -1.59 -15.17
CA GLU A 395 0.39 -3.00 -15.01
C GLU A 395 0.04 -3.34 -13.55
N HIS A 396 0.87 -2.92 -12.60
CA HIS A 396 0.59 -3.10 -11.17
C HIS A 396 -0.70 -2.38 -10.74
N GLY A 397 -1.02 -1.23 -11.34
CA GLY A 397 -2.29 -0.54 -11.18
C GLY A 397 -3.47 -1.40 -11.66
N MET A 398 -3.36 -2.01 -12.85
CA MET A 398 -4.37 -2.91 -13.41
C MET A 398 -4.60 -4.15 -12.52
N HIS A 399 -3.53 -4.73 -11.99
CA HIS A 399 -3.61 -5.89 -11.10
C HIS A 399 -4.34 -5.55 -9.79
N LYS A 400 -4.07 -4.39 -9.19
CA LYS A 400 -4.80 -3.91 -8.02
C LYS A 400 -6.29 -3.73 -8.29
N GLU A 401 -6.66 -3.21 -9.45
CA GLU A 401 -8.07 -3.10 -9.84
C GLU A 401 -8.72 -4.47 -10.01
N ARG A 402 -8.02 -5.43 -10.62
CA ARG A 402 -8.49 -6.80 -10.75
C ARG A 402 -8.73 -7.47 -9.39
N ILE A 403 -7.83 -7.26 -8.42
CA ILE A 403 -8.00 -7.76 -7.05
C ILE A 403 -9.27 -7.18 -6.41
N ARG A 404 -9.48 -5.86 -6.49
CA ARG A 404 -10.69 -5.22 -5.94
C ARG A 404 -11.98 -5.75 -6.58
N GLU A 405 -11.96 -6.02 -7.89
CA GLU A 405 -13.11 -6.59 -8.59
C GLU A 405 -13.39 -8.03 -8.11
N LEU A 406 -12.35 -8.85 -7.94
CA LEU A 406 -12.48 -10.20 -7.38
C LEU A 406 -13.00 -10.18 -5.93
N GLU A 407 -12.51 -9.27 -5.09
CA GLU A 407 -13.02 -9.09 -3.71
C GLU A 407 -14.52 -8.73 -3.70
N LYS A 408 -14.95 -7.86 -4.63
CA LYS A 408 -16.35 -7.48 -4.78
C LYS A 408 -17.22 -8.65 -5.23
N GLN A 409 -16.75 -9.46 -6.18
CA GLN A 409 -17.43 -10.68 -6.63
C GLN A 409 -17.56 -11.69 -5.48
N LEU A 410 -16.52 -11.87 -4.67
CA LEU A 410 -16.53 -12.76 -3.51
C LEU A 410 -17.53 -12.28 -2.44
N LEU A 411 -17.60 -10.97 -2.21
CA LEU A 411 -18.58 -10.38 -1.29
C LEU A 411 -20.03 -10.53 -1.80
N GLN A 412 -20.25 -10.41 -3.10
CA GLN A 412 -21.56 -10.66 -3.73
C GLN A 412 -21.97 -12.13 -3.63
N ALA A 413 -21.05 -13.06 -3.91
CA ALA A 413 -21.29 -14.50 -3.77
C ALA A 413 -21.64 -14.88 -2.32
N LYS A 414 -20.94 -14.31 -1.32
CA LYS A 414 -21.29 -14.52 0.09
C LYS A 414 -22.70 -14.01 0.43
N LYS A 415 -23.13 -12.88 -0.14
CA LYS A 415 -24.49 -12.37 0.06
C LYS A 415 -25.56 -13.24 -0.59
N SER A 416 -25.31 -13.79 -1.79
CA SER A 416 -26.27 -14.67 -2.46
C SER A 416 -26.43 -16.01 -1.75
N HIS A 417 -25.38 -16.53 -1.11
CA HIS A 417 -25.47 -17.77 -0.31
C HIS A 417 -26.32 -17.62 0.95
N HIS A 418 -26.31 -16.48 1.63
CA HIS A 418 -27.16 -16.27 2.81
C HIS A 418 -28.65 -16.14 2.48
N LEU A 419 -29.00 -15.59 1.31
CA LEU A 419 -30.42 -15.40 0.94
C LEU A 419 -31.11 -16.69 0.46
N ASN A 420 -30.35 -17.71 0.07
CA ASN A 420 -30.90 -18.99 -0.38
C ASN A 420 -30.87 -20.08 0.71
N SER A 421 -30.40 -19.78 1.93
CA SER A 421 -30.28 -20.76 3.02
C SER A 421 -31.46 -20.80 4.00
N ASP A 422 -32.46 -19.92 3.86
CA ASP A 422 -33.46 -19.71 4.92
C ASP A 422 -34.80 -20.43 4.73
N HIS A 423 -34.99 -21.28 3.72
CA HIS A 423 -36.25 -22.00 3.52
C HIS A 423 -36.06 -23.51 3.38
N THR A 424 -35.94 -24.19 4.53
CA THR A 424 -36.49 -25.54 4.68
C THR A 424 -37.14 -25.67 6.07
N PRO A 425 -38.46 -25.43 6.19
CA PRO A 425 -39.21 -25.75 7.39
C PRO A 425 -39.62 -27.23 7.34
N HIS A 426 -38.94 -28.09 8.08
CA HIS A 426 -39.47 -29.40 8.50
C HIS A 426 -39.24 -29.50 10.01
N CYS A 427 -40.27 -29.34 10.84
CA CYS A 427 -41.33 -30.31 11.18
C CYS A 427 -40.80 -31.72 11.51
N GLU A 428 -40.85 -31.97 12.81
CA GLU A 428 -41.14 -33.22 13.51
C GLU A 428 -40.18 -34.42 13.37
N ALA A 429 -39.59 -34.74 14.52
CA ALA A 429 -38.95 -36.02 14.81
C ALA A 429 -39.92 -37.20 14.58
N PRO A 430 -39.38 -38.34 14.12
CA PRO A 430 -39.43 -39.51 14.99
C PRO A 430 -38.15 -40.36 14.98
N VAL A 431 -37.76 -40.74 16.20
CA VAL A 431 -37.39 -42.08 16.69
C VAL A 431 -36.59 -43.02 15.77
N ASP A 432 -35.42 -43.41 16.29
CA ASP A 432 -34.66 -44.66 16.10
C ASP A 432 -34.85 -45.44 14.79
N GLU A 433 -33.83 -45.45 13.92
CA GLU A 433 -33.31 -46.69 13.35
C GLU A 433 -31.93 -46.45 12.72
N ALA A 434 -30.99 -47.35 13.05
CA ALA A 434 -29.64 -47.37 12.51
C ALA A 434 -29.68 -47.63 11.00
N SER A 435 -29.29 -46.65 10.19
CA SER A 435 -29.12 -46.84 8.75
C SER A 435 -27.84 -46.16 8.29
N ASN A 436 -26.89 -47.01 7.85
CA ASN A 436 -25.76 -46.63 7.02
C ASN A 436 -26.25 -45.85 5.80
N SER A 437 -25.98 -44.55 5.75
CA SER A 437 -26.08 -43.78 4.50
C SER A 437 -24.92 -42.81 4.43
N GLN A 438 -23.99 -43.20 3.58
CA GLN A 438 -22.91 -42.46 2.96
C GLN A 438 -23.40 -41.06 2.54
N GLU A 439 -22.87 -40.04 3.22
CA GLU A 439 -23.09 -38.63 2.93
C GLU A 439 -22.39 -38.32 1.58
N PRO A 440 -23.11 -37.88 0.53
CA PRO A 440 -22.50 -37.62 -0.76
C PRO A 440 -21.58 -36.39 -0.65
N ASP A 441 -20.33 -36.62 -1.02
CA ASP A 441 -19.25 -35.63 -1.04
C ASP A 441 -19.65 -34.40 -1.88
N LEU A 442 -19.47 -33.22 -1.30
CA LEU A 442 -19.80 -31.92 -1.90
C LEU A 442 -19.07 -31.68 -3.23
N ALA A 443 -18.00 -32.43 -3.51
CA ALA A 443 -17.30 -32.44 -4.79
C ALA A 443 -18.20 -32.86 -5.99
N GLU A 444 -19.12 -33.81 -5.81
CA GLU A 444 -20.00 -34.29 -6.90
C GLU A 444 -21.07 -33.25 -7.29
N ARG A 445 -21.56 -32.43 -6.35
CA ARG A 445 -22.58 -31.40 -6.65
C ARG A 445 -22.00 -30.16 -7.33
N LEU A 446 -20.69 -29.95 -7.28
CA LEU A 446 -20.02 -28.81 -7.92
C LEU A 446 -19.53 -29.10 -9.34
N GLY A 447 -19.81 -30.29 -9.90
CA GLY A 447 -19.46 -30.62 -11.28
C GLY A 447 -17.97 -30.87 -11.52
N TYR A 448 -17.20 -31.12 -10.46
CA TYR A 448 -15.87 -31.71 -10.60
C TYR A 448 -16.03 -33.22 -10.78
N SER A 449 -16.29 -33.66 -12.02
CA SER A 449 -16.16 -35.08 -12.35
C SER A 449 -14.68 -35.45 -12.25
N PHE A 450 -14.32 -36.23 -11.24
CA PHE A 450 -13.05 -36.95 -11.21
C PHE A 450 -13.09 -37.90 -12.40
N VAL A 451 -12.37 -37.55 -13.47
CA VAL A 451 -12.17 -38.46 -14.58
C VAL A 451 -11.07 -39.40 -14.12
N ASP A 452 -11.44 -40.64 -13.82
CA ASP A 452 -10.49 -41.75 -13.75
C ASP A 452 -9.87 -41.89 -15.14
N ASP A 453 -8.73 -41.22 -15.34
CA ASP A 453 -7.86 -41.40 -16.50
C ASP A 453 -7.07 -42.70 -16.29
N ASP A 454 -7.76 -43.81 -16.53
CA ASP A 454 -7.17 -45.15 -16.64
C ASP A 454 -6.12 -45.12 -17.75
N GLY A 455 -4.87 -45.10 -17.31
CA GLY A 455 -3.74 -44.81 -18.16
C GLY A 455 -3.61 -45.73 -19.37
N THR A 456 -3.15 -45.17 -20.48
CA THR A 456 -2.15 -45.79 -21.36
C THR A 456 -1.47 -44.72 -22.22
N ALA A 457 -0.22 -44.44 -21.86
CA ALA A 457 0.91 -44.04 -22.69
C ALA A 457 0.97 -42.65 -23.36
N SER A 458 2.05 -41.97 -22.96
CA SER A 458 3.05 -41.29 -23.81
C SER A 458 2.99 -39.76 -23.90
N SER A 459 3.71 -39.09 -23.01
CA SER A 459 4.83 -38.21 -23.45
C SER A 459 5.78 -37.83 -22.28
N VAL A 460 6.93 -38.49 -22.26
CA VAL A 460 8.28 -37.94 -22.00
C VAL A 460 8.51 -37.06 -20.75
N LEU A 461 8.98 -37.74 -19.68
CA LEU A 461 10.11 -37.38 -18.82
C LEU A 461 10.21 -35.92 -18.31
N SER A 462 9.46 -35.58 -17.26
CA SER A 462 9.86 -34.53 -16.32
C SER A 462 10.48 -35.18 -15.09
N HIS A 463 11.82 -35.25 -15.06
CA HIS A 463 12.58 -35.74 -13.91
C HIS A 463 12.66 -34.66 -12.83
N SER A 464 11.54 -34.37 -12.14
CA SER A 464 11.58 -33.60 -10.90
C SER A 464 11.95 -34.55 -9.75
N SER A 465 13.26 -34.68 -9.51
CA SER A 465 13.85 -35.47 -8.43
C SER A 465 13.41 -34.94 -7.05
N TRP A 466 12.44 -35.58 -6.42
CA TRP A 466 12.01 -35.30 -5.04
C TRP A 466 12.79 -36.14 -4.02
N PHE A 467 13.38 -35.48 -3.02
CA PHE A 467 13.95 -36.15 -1.85
C PHE A 467 12.89 -36.27 -0.74
N SER A 468 12.30 -37.46 -0.61
CA SER A 468 11.67 -37.86 0.65
C SER A 468 12.76 -38.37 1.59
N VAL A 469 13.36 -37.48 2.38
CA VAL A 469 14.34 -37.89 3.40
C VAL A 469 13.57 -38.52 4.56
N LYS A 470 13.89 -39.78 4.89
CA LYS A 470 13.33 -40.44 6.08
C LYS A 470 13.56 -39.54 7.31
N PRO A 471 12.51 -39.20 8.08
CA PRO A 471 12.56 -38.18 9.14
C PRO A 471 13.57 -38.49 10.26
N ASP A 472 14.04 -39.73 10.37
CA ASP A 472 14.81 -40.19 11.53
C ASP A 472 16.33 -40.23 11.34
N SER A 473 16.87 -39.90 10.15
CA SER A 473 18.31 -40.15 9.86
C SER A 473 19.17 -38.96 9.46
N VAL A 474 18.58 -37.81 9.09
CA VAL A 474 19.36 -36.64 8.65
C VAL A 474 18.88 -35.41 9.39
N LYS A 475 19.82 -34.72 10.06
CA LYS A 475 19.57 -33.41 10.66
C LYS A 475 19.00 -32.45 9.60
N PRO A 476 18.13 -31.51 10.00
CA PRO A 476 17.56 -30.55 9.06
C PRO A 476 18.66 -29.84 8.26
N GLN A 477 18.44 -29.74 6.94
CA GLN A 477 19.32 -29.03 6.03
C GLN A 477 19.19 -27.53 6.32
N CYS A 478 20.17 -26.95 7.01
CA CYS A 478 20.09 -25.55 7.43
C CYS A 478 20.92 -24.63 6.52
N PHE A 479 20.34 -23.48 6.18
CA PHE A 479 20.94 -22.39 5.40
C PHE A 479 21.44 -21.29 6.34
N MET A 480 22.36 -20.43 5.94
CA MET A 480 22.71 -19.26 6.77
C MET A 480 21.54 -18.26 6.83
N VAL A 481 21.41 -17.51 7.92
CA VAL A 481 20.33 -16.51 8.11
C VAL A 481 20.37 -15.41 7.03
N ASP A 482 21.55 -15.11 6.50
CA ASP A 482 21.83 -14.15 5.43
C ASP A 482 21.89 -14.78 4.04
N ALA A 483 21.59 -16.08 3.89
CA ALA A 483 21.54 -16.73 2.59
C ALA A 483 20.49 -16.06 1.68
N ILE A 484 20.82 -15.88 0.40
CA ILE A 484 19.96 -15.20 -0.57
C ILE A 484 19.18 -16.24 -1.39
N PHE A 485 17.86 -16.06 -1.43
CA PHE A 485 16.93 -16.90 -2.17
C PHE A 485 16.37 -16.11 -3.35
N LYS A 486 16.45 -16.69 -4.54
CA LYS A 486 15.76 -16.20 -5.73
C LYS A 486 14.27 -16.53 -5.56
N THR A 487 13.43 -15.54 -5.70
CA THR A 487 11.97 -15.64 -5.57
C THR A 487 11.31 -15.09 -6.83
N ARG A 488 10.20 -15.68 -7.25
CA ARG A 488 9.48 -15.26 -8.44
C ARG A 488 8.07 -14.83 -8.07
N SER A 489 7.70 -13.62 -8.45
CA SER A 489 6.33 -13.10 -8.26
C SER A 489 5.98 -12.25 -9.46
N PHE A 490 4.78 -12.45 -9.99
CA PHE A 490 4.28 -11.75 -11.18
C PHE A 490 5.25 -11.84 -12.39
N GLY A 491 5.94 -12.96 -12.54
CA GLY A 491 6.88 -13.19 -13.66
C GLY A 491 8.22 -12.46 -13.55
N ALA A 492 8.46 -11.71 -12.48
CA ALA A 492 9.76 -11.09 -12.20
C ALA A 492 10.50 -11.84 -11.09
N ASP A 493 11.82 -11.96 -11.26
CA ASP A 493 12.71 -12.52 -10.26
C ASP A 493 13.20 -11.41 -9.33
N PHE A 494 13.13 -11.65 -8.02
CA PHE A 494 13.70 -10.81 -6.98
C PHE A 494 14.43 -11.68 -5.96
N PHE A 495 15.19 -11.04 -5.07
CA PHE A 495 16.02 -11.74 -4.11
C PHE A 495 15.56 -11.42 -2.69
N LEU A 496 15.31 -12.45 -1.89
CA LEU A 496 15.01 -12.33 -0.46
C LEU A 496 16.14 -12.95 0.36
N MET A 497 16.51 -12.30 1.46
CA MET A 497 17.38 -12.92 2.44
C MET A 497 16.61 -13.99 3.22
N GLY A 498 17.30 -15.01 3.71
CA GLY A 498 16.68 -16.11 4.44
C GLY A 498 15.86 -15.65 5.64
N ARG A 499 16.35 -14.64 6.38
CA ARG A 499 15.63 -14.02 7.51
C ARG A 499 14.30 -13.36 7.14
N ASP A 500 14.14 -12.99 5.86
CA ASP A 500 12.94 -12.32 5.35
C ASP A 500 11.94 -13.30 4.75
N LEU A 501 12.31 -14.58 4.59
CA LEU A 501 11.40 -15.63 4.16
C LEU A 501 10.32 -15.89 5.23
N LYS A 502 9.09 -16.08 4.76
CA LYS A 502 7.93 -16.39 5.60
C LYS A 502 7.20 -17.59 5.03
N LYS A 503 6.34 -18.21 5.82
CA LYS A 503 5.40 -19.20 5.29
C LYS A 503 4.63 -18.60 4.10
N GLY A 504 4.59 -19.30 2.97
CA GLY A 504 3.99 -18.83 1.73
C GLY A 504 4.92 -18.09 0.78
N SER A 505 6.18 -17.82 1.15
CA SER A 505 7.17 -17.27 0.22
C SER A 505 7.44 -18.28 -0.91
N GLN A 506 7.42 -17.81 -2.16
CA GLN A 506 7.68 -18.61 -3.37
C GLN A 506 9.15 -18.43 -3.81
N VAL A 507 9.96 -19.48 -3.66
CA VAL A 507 11.37 -19.51 -4.07
C VAL A 507 11.53 -20.28 -5.38
N VAL A 508 12.49 -19.90 -6.20
CA VAL A 508 12.82 -20.60 -7.44
C VAL A 508 13.76 -21.78 -7.13
N ALA A 509 13.44 -22.95 -7.66
CA ALA A 509 14.26 -24.15 -7.52
C ALA A 509 15.55 -24.06 -8.35
N GLY A 510 16.42 -25.07 -8.21
CA GLY A 510 17.71 -25.11 -8.92
C GLY A 510 17.60 -25.28 -10.45
N ASP A 511 16.43 -25.67 -10.96
CA ASP A 511 16.15 -25.81 -12.39
C ASP A 511 15.70 -24.49 -13.06
N ASP A 512 15.65 -23.40 -12.29
CA ASP A 512 15.15 -22.06 -12.66
C ASP A 512 13.70 -22.02 -13.20
N ALA A 513 13.00 -23.16 -13.15
CA ALA A 513 11.67 -23.36 -13.72
C ALA A 513 10.63 -23.64 -12.64
N SER A 514 10.95 -24.53 -11.70
CA SER A 514 10.04 -24.92 -10.63
C SER A 514 10.01 -23.86 -9.52
N ILE A 515 8.82 -23.61 -8.98
CA ILE A 515 8.62 -22.72 -7.83
C ILE A 515 8.32 -23.60 -6.62
N LEU A 516 9.00 -23.34 -5.51
CA LEU A 516 8.77 -24.00 -4.24
C LEU A 516 8.18 -23.00 -3.23
N GLU A 517 7.12 -23.38 -2.54
CA GLU A 517 6.54 -22.59 -1.46
C GLU A 517 7.18 -22.94 -0.11
N VAL A 518 7.48 -21.94 0.71
CA VAL A 518 7.91 -22.13 2.10
C VAL A 518 6.71 -22.62 2.92
N ALA A 519 6.64 -23.92 3.17
CA ALA A 519 5.51 -24.59 3.79
C ALA A 519 5.28 -24.25 5.27
N LYS A 520 6.38 -23.97 5.98
CA LYS A 520 6.40 -23.66 7.42
C LYS A 520 7.21 -22.40 7.68
N THR A 521 6.86 -21.66 8.74
CA THR A 521 7.65 -20.50 9.16
C THR A 521 9.09 -20.94 9.41
N PRO A 522 10.09 -20.30 8.77
CA PRO A 522 11.49 -20.65 8.97
C PRO A 522 11.89 -20.62 10.44
N GLU A 523 12.56 -21.67 10.90
CA GLU A 523 13.04 -21.80 12.29
C GLU A 523 14.52 -21.38 12.33
N ILE A 524 14.87 -20.41 13.18
CA ILE A 524 16.28 -20.07 13.44
C ILE A 524 16.82 -21.07 14.47
N CYS A 525 17.92 -21.73 14.14
CA CYS A 525 18.62 -22.69 14.98
C CYS A 525 20.08 -22.27 15.15
N ASP A 526 20.68 -22.60 16.30
CA ASP A 526 22.12 -22.41 16.50
C ASP A 526 22.90 -23.61 15.93
N ALA A 527 24.02 -23.32 15.25
CA ALA A 527 24.99 -24.30 14.76
C ALA A 527 26.40 -23.93 15.24
N SER A 528 27.24 -24.94 15.45
CA SER A 528 28.61 -24.77 15.94
C SER A 528 29.68 -24.90 14.85
N GLU A 529 29.28 -25.29 13.65
CA GLU A 529 30.18 -25.54 12.52
C GLU A 529 29.55 -25.04 11.21
N VAL A 530 30.38 -24.42 10.37
CA VAL A 530 30.02 -23.91 9.03
C VAL A 530 31.05 -24.43 8.04
N VAL A 531 30.60 -24.90 6.88
CA VAL A 531 31.44 -25.20 5.73
C VAL A 531 31.31 -24.06 4.74
N GLU A 532 32.44 -23.46 4.38
CA GLU A 532 32.58 -22.47 3.32
C GLU A 532 33.14 -23.16 2.07
N LEU A 533 32.35 -23.17 1.01
CA LEU A 533 32.67 -23.73 -0.30
C LEU A 533 32.94 -22.58 -1.27
N GLN A 534 34.02 -22.68 -2.05
CA GLN A 534 34.35 -21.70 -3.08
C GLN A 534 34.55 -22.41 -4.41
N ALA A 535 33.93 -21.88 -5.48
CA ALA A 535 34.06 -22.35 -6.85
C ALA A 535 34.16 -21.12 -7.78
N GLY A 536 35.37 -20.83 -8.28
CA GLY A 536 35.62 -19.60 -9.03
C GLY A 536 35.44 -18.35 -8.15
N THR A 537 34.58 -17.42 -8.58
CA THR A 537 34.24 -16.21 -7.81
C THR A 537 33.12 -16.42 -6.81
N ALA A 538 32.42 -17.55 -6.88
CA ALA A 538 31.21 -17.75 -6.12
C ALA A 538 31.47 -18.55 -4.84
N THR A 539 30.68 -18.24 -3.81
CA THR A 539 30.88 -18.75 -2.46
C THR A 539 29.57 -19.24 -1.86
N LEU A 540 29.62 -20.32 -1.09
CA LEU A 540 28.47 -20.90 -0.39
C LEU A 540 28.87 -21.25 1.04
N ARG A 541 28.14 -20.70 2.02
CA ARG A 541 28.29 -21.03 3.45
C ARG A 541 27.07 -21.79 3.92
N VAL A 542 27.29 -23.00 4.44
CA VAL A 542 26.22 -23.90 4.89
C VAL A 542 26.68 -24.78 6.06
N THR A 543 25.75 -25.49 6.70
CA THR A 543 26.10 -26.50 7.71
C THR A 543 26.76 -27.73 7.07
N PRO A 544 27.60 -28.50 7.80
CA PRO A 544 28.27 -29.68 7.25
C PRO A 544 27.34 -30.75 6.68
N ASP A 545 26.11 -30.85 7.20
CA ASP A 545 25.10 -31.83 6.77
C ASP A 545 24.27 -31.35 5.56
N HIS A 546 24.46 -30.11 5.11
CA HIS A 546 23.75 -29.55 3.96
C HIS A 546 24.14 -30.29 2.67
N LEU A 547 23.14 -30.70 1.87
CA LEU A 547 23.39 -31.44 0.63
C LEU A 547 23.67 -30.48 -0.53
N VAL A 548 24.77 -30.74 -1.24
CA VAL A 548 25.21 -29.98 -2.40
C VAL A 548 25.20 -30.90 -3.61
N GLN A 549 24.69 -30.41 -4.73
CA GLN A 549 24.67 -31.14 -5.99
C GLN A 549 26.08 -31.19 -6.59
N VAL A 550 26.55 -32.40 -6.85
CA VAL A 550 27.86 -32.70 -7.41
C VAL A 550 27.63 -33.31 -8.79
N ALA A 551 28.30 -32.74 -9.80
CA ALA A 551 28.29 -33.27 -11.15
C ALA A 551 29.22 -34.49 -11.21
N ASP A 552 28.66 -35.67 -11.45
CA ASP A 552 29.46 -36.85 -11.78
C ASP A 552 29.63 -36.92 -13.30
N ALA A 553 30.88 -36.92 -13.77
CA ALA A 553 31.18 -37.03 -15.20
C ALA A 553 30.71 -38.35 -15.83
N LYS A 554 30.31 -39.35 -15.03
CA LYS A 554 29.92 -40.68 -15.50
C LYS A 554 28.46 -41.04 -15.26
N ALA A 555 27.73 -40.31 -14.42
CA ALA A 555 26.35 -40.62 -14.08
C ALA A 555 25.38 -39.65 -14.74
N GLU A 556 24.31 -40.17 -15.34
CA GLU A 556 23.18 -39.36 -15.83
C GLU A 556 22.36 -38.76 -14.68
N GLU A 557 22.46 -39.33 -13.47
CA GLU A 557 21.75 -38.85 -12.29
C GLU A 557 22.60 -37.88 -11.46
N SER A 558 21.95 -36.82 -10.98
CA SER A 558 22.56 -35.84 -10.09
C SER A 558 22.88 -36.45 -8.73
N LEU A 559 24.16 -36.49 -8.37
CA LEU A 559 24.61 -36.95 -7.06
C LEU A 559 24.56 -35.79 -6.06
N TYR A 560 24.05 -36.04 -4.86
CA TYR A 560 24.06 -35.06 -3.76
C TYR A 560 24.99 -35.54 -2.65
N LEU A 561 25.95 -34.69 -2.25
CA LEU A 561 26.89 -34.98 -1.16
C LEU A 561 26.74 -33.92 -0.06
N ALA A 562 26.89 -34.34 1.19
CA ALA A 562 26.94 -33.41 2.32
C ALA A 562 28.16 -32.49 2.20
N ALA A 563 27.99 -31.20 2.47
CA ALA A 563 29.01 -30.17 2.31
C ALA A 563 30.31 -30.51 3.06
N GLY A 564 30.21 -31.10 4.26
CA GLY A 564 31.37 -31.53 5.04
C GLY A 564 32.15 -32.71 4.46
N LYS A 565 31.63 -33.38 3.43
CA LYS A 565 32.31 -34.48 2.71
C LYS A 565 32.99 -34.02 1.43
N LEU A 566 32.70 -32.82 0.95
CA LEU A 566 33.28 -32.26 -0.27
C LEU A 566 34.76 -31.94 -0.07
N LYS A 567 35.51 -31.97 -1.16
CA LYS A 567 36.93 -31.64 -1.22
C LYS A 567 37.20 -30.67 -2.37
N ALA A 568 38.30 -29.93 -2.26
CA ALA A 568 38.79 -29.14 -3.39
C ALA A 568 39.03 -30.05 -4.61
N GLY A 569 38.53 -29.63 -5.76
CA GLY A 569 38.51 -30.40 -7.01
C GLY A 569 37.19 -31.11 -7.31
N ASP A 570 36.29 -31.30 -6.33
CA ASP A 570 34.96 -31.86 -6.61
C ASP A 570 34.16 -30.88 -7.48
N LEU A 571 33.43 -31.42 -8.46
CA LEU A 571 32.67 -30.65 -9.44
C LEU A 571 31.27 -30.37 -8.92
N VAL A 572 30.93 -29.10 -8.68
CA VAL A 572 29.61 -28.67 -8.19
C VAL A 572 28.87 -27.90 -9.28
N MET A 573 27.53 -27.90 -9.21
CA MET A 573 26.70 -27.13 -10.14
C MET A 573 26.46 -25.71 -9.59
N LEU A 574 26.79 -24.71 -10.39
CA LEU A 574 26.50 -23.30 -10.12
C LEU A 574 25.05 -22.98 -10.49
N ASP A 575 24.57 -21.83 -10.06
CA ASP A 575 23.24 -21.31 -10.39
C ASP A 575 23.07 -20.96 -11.87
N SER A 576 24.16 -20.67 -12.58
CA SER A 576 24.20 -20.54 -14.04
C SER A 576 23.94 -21.85 -14.77
N GLY A 577 23.88 -22.99 -14.06
CA GLY A 577 23.86 -24.33 -14.62
C GLY A 577 25.25 -24.84 -15.04
N GLU A 578 26.29 -24.02 -14.90
CA GLU A 578 27.66 -24.41 -15.21
C GLU A 578 28.25 -25.31 -14.12
N VAL A 579 29.07 -26.28 -14.53
CA VAL A 579 29.80 -27.14 -13.60
C VAL A 579 31.16 -26.53 -13.30
N ALA A 580 31.47 -26.32 -12.03
CA ALA A 580 32.73 -25.74 -11.59
C ALA A 580 33.41 -26.60 -10.52
N ALA A 581 34.74 -26.71 -10.59
CA ALA A 581 35.51 -27.37 -9.55
C ALA A 581 35.62 -26.48 -8.31
N LEU A 582 35.44 -27.07 -7.12
CA LEU A 582 35.68 -26.39 -5.86
C LEU A 582 37.15 -25.99 -5.74
N SER A 583 37.43 -24.69 -5.65
CA SER A 583 38.77 -24.15 -5.41
C SER A 583 39.17 -24.24 -3.94
N SER A 584 38.20 -24.19 -3.02
CA SER A 584 38.43 -24.25 -1.57
C SER A 584 37.24 -24.85 -0.83
N VAL A 585 37.52 -25.63 0.22
CA VAL A 585 36.55 -26.17 1.17
C VAL A 585 37.10 -25.96 2.57
N VAL A 586 36.49 -25.06 3.34
CA VAL A 586 36.96 -24.67 4.67
C VAL A 586 35.88 -24.96 5.71
N LEU A 587 36.17 -25.89 6.62
CA LEU A 587 35.33 -26.14 7.81
C LEU A 587 35.76 -25.19 8.93
N ARG A 588 34.84 -24.32 9.36
CA ARG A 588 35.02 -23.39 10.48
C ARG A 588 34.18 -23.84 11.67
N ARG A 589 34.80 -23.91 12.86
CA ARG A 589 34.10 -24.12 14.13
C ARG A 589 33.73 -22.79 14.75
N GLU A 590 32.65 -22.21 14.25
CA GLU A 590 32.12 -20.93 14.70
C GLU A 590 30.64 -21.08 15.08
N ALA A 591 30.25 -20.44 16.19
CA ALA A 591 28.85 -20.37 16.56
C ALA A 591 28.13 -19.44 15.58
N CYS A 592 27.12 -19.96 14.89
CA CYS A 592 26.33 -19.21 13.93
C CYS A 592 24.85 -19.56 14.04
N GLN A 593 24.01 -18.66 13.57
CA GLN A 593 22.58 -18.92 13.40
C GLN A 593 22.32 -19.40 11.99
N VAL A 594 21.47 -20.41 11.87
CA VAL A 594 21.07 -21.03 10.61
C VAL A 594 19.56 -21.17 10.54
N LEU A 595 19.01 -21.19 9.34
CA LEU A 595 17.59 -21.33 9.06
C LEU A 595 17.28 -22.75 8.65
N LYS A 596 16.33 -23.35 9.34
CA LYS A 596 15.67 -24.58 8.93
C LYS A 596 14.39 -24.22 8.17
N ILE A 597 14.40 -24.53 6.88
CA ILE A 597 13.32 -24.19 5.95
C ILE A 597 12.74 -25.48 5.39
N VAL A 598 11.41 -25.54 5.29
CA VAL A 598 10.69 -26.64 4.66
C VAL A 598 10.03 -26.09 3.40
N PHE A 599 10.33 -26.70 2.26
CA PHE A 599 9.78 -26.34 0.97
C PHE A 599 8.74 -27.37 0.52
N GLU A 600 7.66 -26.90 -0.08
CA GLU A 600 6.65 -27.70 -0.79
C GLU A 600 6.63 -27.27 -2.27
N PRO A 601 6.46 -28.20 -3.22
CA PRO A 601 6.42 -27.88 -4.65
C PRO A 601 5.15 -27.15 -5.09
#